data_AF-A0A7K0U7X8-F1
#
_entry.id   AF-A0A7K0U7X8-F1
#
_cell.length_a   1.000
_cell.length_b   1.000
_cell.length_c   1.000
_cell.angle_alpha   90.00
_cell.angle_beta   90.00
_cell.angle_gamma   90.00
#
_symmetry.space_group_name_H-M   'P 1'
#
loop_
_entity.id
_entity.type
_entity.pdbx_description
1 polymer ?
#
loop_
_entity_poly.entity_id
_entity_poly.type
_entity_poly.pdbx_seq_one_letter_code
_entity_poly.pdbx_strand_id
1 'polypeptide(L)'
;GARTAASNVVGEVDGGWKVAMGTLAFERGALTLGQQLGFMNEWSDLLEQARLRGLNRDPIMRQRIAAMWIDLQVMRYTAMRSLSSLESGTITRETSISKLYWATLHRDLGNLALDVLGPDGEIADGENYDLSLTQRIFLYTRADTIYGGSNEIQRNVIGERVLGLPPEPKVV
;
A
#
# COMPACT_ATOMS: atom_id res chain seq x y z
N GLY A 1 -26.56 -22.18 15.23
CA GLY A 1 -25.96 -21.61 14.00
C GLY A 1 -26.54 -20.24 13.74
N ALA A 2 -25.78 -19.37 13.08
CA ALA A 2 -26.28 -18.06 12.63
C ALA A 2 -27.38 -18.24 11.57
N ARG A 3 -28.37 -17.33 11.53
CA ARG A 3 -29.52 -17.34 10.59
C ARG A 3 -29.69 -15.95 9.99
N THR A 4 -30.04 -15.86 8.71
CA THR A 4 -30.33 -14.62 7.99
C THR A 4 -31.47 -14.83 6.99
N ALA A 5 -32.12 -13.75 6.54
CA ALA A 5 -33.21 -13.81 5.56
C ALA A 5 -32.67 -14.02 4.13
N ALA A 6 -33.42 -14.74 3.28
CA ALA A 6 -33.05 -14.95 1.88
C ALA A 6 -32.95 -13.64 1.08
N SER A 7 -33.70 -12.62 1.47
CA SER A 7 -33.65 -11.27 0.89
C SER A 7 -32.33 -10.53 1.13
N ASN A 8 -31.47 -11.02 2.03
CA ASN A 8 -30.15 -10.43 2.29
C ASN A 8 -29.07 -10.93 1.32
N VAL A 9 -29.40 -11.84 0.39
CA VAL A 9 -28.49 -12.30 -0.66
C VAL A 9 -28.28 -11.16 -1.67
N VAL A 10 -27.03 -10.74 -1.85
CA VAL A 10 -26.63 -9.77 -2.86
C VAL A 10 -26.22 -10.51 -4.13
N GLY A 11 -26.91 -10.27 -5.24
CA GLY A 11 -26.72 -11.00 -6.49
C GLY A 11 -27.52 -12.31 -6.52
N GLU A 12 -27.03 -13.31 -7.25
CA GLU A 12 -27.65 -14.63 -7.35
C GLU A 12 -27.08 -15.58 -6.31
N VAL A 13 -27.88 -16.58 -5.89
CA VAL A 13 -27.38 -17.72 -5.11
C VAL A 13 -26.24 -18.38 -5.89
N ASP A 14 -25.15 -18.74 -5.19
CA ASP A 14 -23.88 -19.22 -5.75
C ASP A 14 -23.09 -18.21 -6.61
N GLY A 15 -23.62 -17.00 -6.84
CA GLY A 15 -22.97 -15.93 -7.61
C GLY A 15 -22.00 -15.03 -6.84
N GLY A 16 -21.73 -15.34 -5.57
CA GLY A 16 -21.01 -14.46 -4.64
C GLY A 16 -19.60 -14.04 -5.09
N TRP A 17 -18.90 -14.90 -5.85
CA TRP A 17 -17.55 -14.58 -6.34
C TRP A 17 -17.55 -13.37 -7.29
N LYS A 18 -18.52 -13.28 -8.20
CA LYS A 18 -18.63 -12.17 -9.14
C LYS A 18 -18.89 -10.86 -8.41
N VAL A 19 -19.76 -10.90 -7.38
CA VAL A 19 -20.05 -9.74 -6.53
C VAL A 19 -18.78 -9.30 -5.79
N ALA A 20 -18.10 -10.23 -5.11
CA ALA A 20 -16.87 -9.93 -4.37
C ALA A 20 -15.77 -9.34 -5.26
N MET A 21 -15.54 -9.92 -6.45
CA MET A 21 -14.54 -9.43 -7.39
C MET A 21 -14.92 -8.06 -7.98
N GLY A 22 -16.21 -7.82 -8.22
CA GLY A 22 -16.73 -6.53 -8.69
C GLY A 22 -16.48 -5.41 -7.67
N THR A 23 -16.80 -5.64 -6.39
CA THR A 23 -16.54 -4.69 -5.31
C THR A 23 -15.05 -4.35 -5.21
N LEU A 24 -14.18 -5.37 -5.21
CA LEU A 24 -12.73 -5.17 -5.12
C LEU A 24 -12.17 -4.36 -6.30
N ALA A 25 -12.71 -4.53 -7.52
CA ALA A 25 -12.26 -3.77 -8.68
C ALA A 25 -12.61 -2.28 -8.58
N PHE A 26 -13.75 -1.95 -7.99
CA PHE A 26 -14.26 -0.58 -7.90
C PHE A 26 -13.49 0.29 -6.90
N GLU A 27 -13.00 -0.29 -5.81
CA GLU A 27 -12.27 0.44 -4.76
C GLU A 27 -10.88 0.95 -5.23
N ARG A 28 -10.33 0.44 -6.34
CA ARG A 28 -8.93 0.62 -6.74
C ARG A 28 -8.59 1.91 -7.54
N GLY A 29 -9.53 2.84 -7.72
CA GLY A 29 -9.32 4.06 -8.54
C GLY A 29 -9.03 5.34 -7.73
N ALA A 30 -10.07 5.90 -7.11
CA ALA A 30 -9.99 7.21 -6.43
C ALA A 30 -9.28 7.15 -5.06
N LEU A 31 -9.31 5.99 -4.38
CA LEU A 31 -8.70 5.82 -3.06
C LEU A 31 -7.18 6.02 -3.07
N THR A 32 -6.51 5.75 -4.19
CA THR A 32 -5.04 5.83 -4.29
C THR A 32 -4.50 7.25 -4.15
N LEU A 33 -5.22 8.29 -4.59
CA LEU A 33 -4.77 9.68 -4.39
C LEU A 33 -4.88 10.12 -2.93
N GLY A 34 -5.98 9.77 -2.26
CA GLY A 34 -6.13 10.05 -0.82
C GLY A 34 -5.06 9.33 0.00
N GLN A 35 -4.79 8.07 -0.33
CA GLN A 35 -3.72 7.29 0.29
C GLN A 35 -2.33 7.91 0.06
N GLN A 36 -2.04 8.35 -1.18
CA GLN A 36 -0.78 9.00 -1.51
C GLN A 36 -0.55 10.28 -0.69
N LEU A 37 -1.60 11.07 -0.44
CA LEU A 37 -1.51 12.24 0.42
C LEU A 37 -1.21 11.87 1.87
N GLY A 38 -1.81 10.79 2.38
CA GLY A 38 -1.48 10.24 3.70
C GLY A 38 0.01 9.93 3.83
N PHE A 39 0.57 9.17 2.88
CA PHE A 39 1.98 8.81 2.89
C PHE A 39 2.92 10.02 2.73
N MET A 40 2.49 11.08 2.01
CA MET A 40 3.25 12.33 1.93
C MET A 40 3.32 13.06 3.27
N ASN A 41 2.26 13.01 4.08
CA ASN A 41 2.28 13.59 5.42
C ASN A 41 3.25 12.81 6.32
N GLU A 42 3.17 11.49 6.31
CA GLU A 42 4.10 10.61 7.04
C GLU A 42 5.56 10.84 6.64
N TRP A 43 5.83 11.00 5.34
CA TRP A 43 7.16 11.36 4.84
C TRP A 43 7.62 12.74 5.32
N SER A 44 6.70 13.71 5.41
CA SER A 44 7.02 15.06 5.88
C SER A 44 7.39 15.04 7.36
N ASP A 45 6.66 14.27 8.18
CA ASP A 45 6.97 14.05 9.59
C ASP A 45 8.34 13.35 9.75
N LEU A 46 8.59 12.31 8.95
CA LEU A 46 9.90 11.63 8.89
C LEU A 46 11.03 12.60 8.57
N LEU A 47 10.86 13.48 7.57
CA LEU A 47 11.87 14.46 7.19
C LEU A 47 12.17 15.42 8.34
N GLU A 48 11.16 15.82 9.11
CA GLU A 48 11.36 16.67 10.28
C GLU A 48 12.12 15.93 11.38
N GLN A 49 11.78 14.68 11.67
CA GLN A 49 12.53 13.83 12.61
C GLN A 49 13.99 13.65 12.18
N ALA A 50 14.24 13.52 10.87
CA ALA A 50 15.59 13.41 10.32
C ALA A 50 16.37 14.73 10.45
N ARG A 51 15.72 15.89 10.31
CA ARG A 51 16.35 17.21 10.51
C ARG A 51 16.73 17.44 11.96
N LEU A 52 15.84 17.14 12.90
CA LEU A 52 16.10 17.27 14.34
C LEU A 52 17.32 16.45 14.78
N ARG A 53 17.57 15.32 14.11
CA ARG A 53 18.71 14.43 14.34
C ARG A 53 19.93 14.72 13.48
N GLY A 54 19.88 15.72 12.60
CA GLY A 54 20.96 16.06 11.66
C GLY A 54 21.19 15.05 10.53
N LEU A 55 20.34 14.03 10.39
CA LEU A 55 20.44 12.98 9.38
C LEU A 55 20.16 13.49 7.96
N ASN A 56 19.51 14.64 7.82
CA ASN A 56 19.37 15.32 6.53
C ASN A 56 20.71 15.80 5.95
N ARG A 57 21.77 15.85 6.76
CA ARG A 57 23.14 16.19 6.34
C ARG A 57 24.01 14.96 6.10
N ASP A 58 23.62 13.81 6.62
CA ASP A 58 24.26 12.54 6.33
C ASP A 58 23.98 12.15 4.86
N PRO A 59 25.00 11.91 4.03
CA PRO A 59 24.79 11.69 2.60
C PRO A 59 23.96 10.44 2.29
N ILE A 60 24.06 9.40 3.11
CA ILE A 60 23.34 8.13 2.91
C ILE A 60 21.86 8.33 3.25
N MET A 61 21.56 8.86 4.44
CA MET A 61 20.19 9.12 4.86
C MET A 61 19.50 10.16 3.98
N ARG A 62 20.21 11.24 3.61
CA ARG A 62 19.70 12.23 2.67
C ARG A 62 19.29 11.59 1.33
N GLN A 63 20.09 10.66 0.81
CA GLN A 63 19.77 9.96 -0.44
C GLN A 63 18.54 9.07 -0.30
N ARG A 64 18.41 8.35 0.82
CA ARG A 64 17.26 7.47 1.09
C ARG A 64 15.96 8.25 1.25
N ILE A 65 16.00 9.38 1.96
CA ILE A 65 14.85 10.29 2.14
C ILE A 65 14.42 10.88 0.79
N ALA A 66 15.39 11.29 -0.05
CA ALA A 66 15.11 11.80 -1.38
C ALA A 66 14.52 10.72 -2.30
N ALA A 67 15.03 9.49 -2.25
CA ALA A 67 14.49 8.36 -3.01
C ALA A 67 13.02 8.10 -2.66
N MET A 68 12.70 8.05 -1.36
CA MET A 68 11.31 7.88 -0.90
C MET A 68 10.38 8.99 -1.40
N TRP A 69 10.86 10.24 -1.41
CA TRP A 69 10.08 11.34 -1.97
C TRP A 69 9.80 11.17 -3.47
N ILE A 70 10.82 10.75 -4.24
CA ILE A 70 10.70 10.47 -5.68
C ILE A 70 9.67 9.37 -5.90
N ASP A 71 9.73 8.28 -5.13
CA ASP A 71 8.79 7.15 -5.25
C ASP A 71 7.35 7.58 -4.97
N LEU A 72 7.14 8.47 -3.98
CA LEU A 72 5.84 9.08 -3.69
C LEU A 72 5.34 9.97 -4.83
N GLN A 73 6.22 10.71 -5.50
CA GLN A 73 5.84 11.47 -6.70
C GLN A 73 5.46 10.53 -7.85
N VAL A 74 6.22 9.46 -8.08
CA VAL A 74 5.90 8.44 -9.08
C VAL A 74 4.55 7.79 -8.79
N MET A 75 4.23 7.51 -7.51
CA MET A 75 2.90 7.05 -7.09
C MET A 75 1.80 8.03 -7.53
N ARG A 76 1.99 9.32 -7.21
CA ARG A 76 1.04 10.39 -7.52
C ARG A 76 0.79 10.50 -9.03
N TYR A 77 1.86 10.59 -9.83
CA TYR A 77 1.73 10.71 -11.28
C TYR A 77 1.11 9.47 -11.92
N THR A 78 1.42 8.28 -11.40
CA THR A 78 0.79 7.03 -11.85
C THR A 78 -0.70 7.01 -11.52
N ALA A 79 -1.09 7.43 -10.32
CA ALA A 79 -2.50 7.53 -9.94
C ALA A 79 -3.27 8.55 -10.81
N MET A 80 -2.68 9.73 -11.09
CA MET A 80 -3.28 10.72 -11.99
C MET A 80 -3.44 10.18 -13.42
N ARG A 81 -2.45 9.44 -13.94
CA ARG A 81 -2.56 8.78 -15.25
C ARG A 81 -3.70 7.74 -15.26
N SER A 82 -3.83 6.94 -14.21
CA SER A 82 -4.94 5.99 -14.09
C SER A 82 -6.32 6.68 -14.13
N LEU A 83 -6.45 7.84 -13.47
CA LEU A 83 -7.69 8.64 -13.49
C LEU A 83 -8.03 9.17 -14.89
N SER A 84 -7.03 9.57 -15.68
CA SER A 84 -7.28 10.00 -17.07
C SER A 84 -7.73 8.87 -18.00
N SER A 85 -7.49 7.61 -17.62
CA SER A 85 -7.89 6.42 -18.39
C SER A 85 -9.18 5.75 -17.90
N LEU A 86 -9.84 6.32 -16.90
CA LEU A 86 -10.91 5.67 -16.13
C LEU A 86 -12.30 5.71 -16.78
N GLU A 87 -12.41 6.20 -18.03
CA GLU A 87 -13.68 6.33 -18.75
C GLU A 87 -14.40 4.98 -19.03
N SER A 88 -13.78 3.82 -18.78
CA SER A 88 -14.33 2.53 -19.20
C SER A 88 -14.56 1.49 -18.10
N GLY A 89 -14.34 1.81 -16.81
CA GLY A 89 -14.46 0.81 -15.72
C GLY A 89 -13.56 -0.43 -15.92
N THR A 90 -12.61 -0.35 -16.85
CA THR A 90 -11.75 -1.44 -17.29
C THR A 90 -10.46 -1.39 -16.49
N ILE A 91 -10.00 -2.55 -16.02
CA ILE A 91 -8.70 -2.68 -15.36
C ILE A 91 -7.61 -2.36 -16.38
N THR A 92 -6.85 -1.28 -16.15
CA THR A 92 -5.69 -0.92 -16.97
C THR A 92 -4.42 -1.53 -16.39
N ARG A 93 -3.31 -1.42 -17.13
CA ARG A 93 -2.01 -1.89 -16.63
C ARG A 93 -1.59 -1.11 -15.38
N GLU A 94 -1.88 0.19 -15.35
CA GLU A 94 -1.59 1.10 -14.25
C GLU A 94 -2.36 0.73 -12.98
N THR A 95 -3.65 0.39 -13.09
CA THR A 95 -4.44 -0.02 -11.92
C THR A 95 -4.04 -1.41 -11.41
N SER A 96 -3.52 -2.27 -12.30
CA SER A 96 -3.02 -3.61 -11.93
C SER A 96 -1.73 -3.57 -11.10
N ILE A 97 -0.85 -2.57 -11.31
CA ILE A 97 0.41 -2.44 -10.55
C ILE A 97 0.26 -1.61 -9.27
N SER A 98 -0.82 -0.82 -9.16
CA SER A 98 -1.01 0.15 -8.09
C SER A 98 -0.87 -0.46 -6.70
N LYS A 99 -1.56 -1.58 -6.42
CA LYS A 99 -1.51 -2.22 -5.09
C LYS A 99 -0.12 -2.67 -4.69
N LEU A 100 0.55 -3.38 -5.59
CA LEU A 100 1.90 -3.86 -5.35
C LEU A 100 2.87 -2.70 -5.06
N TYR A 101 2.73 -1.63 -5.84
CA TYR A 101 3.58 -0.44 -5.70
C TYR A 101 3.36 0.26 -4.37
N TRP A 102 2.12 0.65 -4.04
CA TRP A 102 1.86 1.42 -2.83
C TRP A 102 2.13 0.61 -1.56
N ALA A 103 1.81 -0.69 -1.53
CA ALA A 103 2.04 -1.53 -0.35
C ALA A 103 3.54 -1.73 -0.08
N THR A 104 4.35 -1.86 -1.13
CA THR A 104 5.81 -1.93 -1.00
C THR A 104 6.38 -0.60 -0.54
N LEU A 105 5.92 0.50 -1.15
CA LEU A 105 6.36 1.85 -0.81
C LEU A 105 6.06 2.19 0.66
N HIS A 106 4.83 1.94 1.14
CA HIS A 106 4.45 2.28 2.51
C HIS A 106 5.23 1.45 3.55
N ARG A 107 5.48 0.16 3.29
CA ARG A 107 6.40 -0.66 4.09
C ARG A 107 7.80 -0.06 4.14
N ASP A 108 8.32 0.39 3.00
CA ASP A 108 9.66 0.97 2.92
C ASP A 108 9.74 2.35 3.57
N LEU A 109 8.65 3.13 3.55
CA LEU A 109 8.50 4.36 4.31
C LEU A 109 8.55 4.09 5.81
N GLY A 110 7.81 3.08 6.29
CA GLY A 110 7.85 2.64 7.69
C GLY A 110 9.25 2.20 8.13
N ASN A 111 9.95 1.41 7.29
CA ASN A 111 11.34 1.02 7.55
C ASN A 111 12.26 2.24 7.66
N LEU A 112 12.17 3.17 6.70
CA LEU A 112 12.99 4.38 6.70
C LEU A 112 12.70 5.25 7.93
N ALA A 113 11.44 5.29 8.38
CA ALA A 113 11.04 6.05 9.55
C ALA A 113 11.69 5.50 10.83
N LEU A 114 11.72 4.17 11.01
CA LEU A 114 12.48 3.57 12.12
C LEU A 114 13.99 3.81 12.00
N ASP A 115 14.56 3.70 10.80
CA ASP A 115 15.99 3.97 10.61
C ASP A 115 16.37 5.42 10.96
N VAL A 116 15.45 6.38 10.76
CA VAL A 116 15.62 7.77 11.19
C VAL A 116 15.59 7.90 12.71
N LEU A 117 14.76 7.13 13.41
CA LEU A 117 14.74 7.10 14.88
C LEU A 117 15.97 6.37 15.45
N GLY A 118 16.52 5.40 14.72
CA GLY A 118 17.63 4.58 15.18
C GLY A 118 17.23 3.76 16.43
N PRO A 119 18.12 3.62 17.42
CA PRO A 119 17.84 2.85 18.63
C PRO A 119 16.60 3.30 19.42
N ASP A 120 16.26 4.59 19.36
CA ASP A 120 15.07 5.11 20.05
C ASP A 120 13.78 4.52 19.45
N GLY A 121 13.81 4.10 18.19
CA GLY A 121 12.67 3.47 17.52
C GLY A 121 12.25 2.13 18.10
N GLU A 122 13.13 1.46 18.85
CA GLU A 122 12.88 0.15 19.47
C GLU A 122 12.21 0.25 20.86
N ILE A 123 12.05 1.48 21.39
CA ILE A 123 11.54 1.73 22.73
C ILE A 123 10.22 2.48 22.62
N ALA A 124 9.14 1.94 23.19
CA ALA A 124 7.86 2.65 23.25
C ALA A 124 8.01 3.97 24.02
N ASP A 125 7.34 5.03 23.55
CA ASP A 125 7.42 6.38 24.14
C ASP A 125 6.87 6.43 25.57
N GLY A 126 5.95 5.52 25.93
CA GLY A 126 5.30 5.49 27.24
C GLY A 126 4.92 4.10 27.75
N GLU A 127 4.28 4.07 28.93
CA GLU A 127 3.80 2.84 29.55
C GLU A 127 2.71 2.15 28.71
N ASN A 128 2.48 0.85 28.95
CA ASN A 128 1.44 0.06 28.28
C ASN A 128 1.56 0.04 26.74
N TYR A 129 2.79 0.06 26.22
CA TYR A 129 3.05 0.01 24.77
C TYR A 129 2.49 1.25 24.04
N ASP A 130 2.60 2.42 24.67
CA ASP A 130 2.26 3.67 23.99
C ASP A 130 3.33 3.99 22.93
N LEU A 131 3.00 3.62 21.70
CA LEU A 131 3.88 3.78 20.55
C LEU A 131 3.74 5.18 19.94
N SER A 132 4.88 5.75 19.55
CA SER A 132 4.93 6.91 18.66
C SER A 132 4.18 6.64 17.34
N LEU A 133 3.76 7.71 16.65
CA LEU A 133 3.15 7.57 15.32
C LEU A 133 4.06 6.77 14.36
N THR A 134 5.36 7.04 14.37
CA THR A 134 6.35 6.36 13.54
C THR A 134 6.42 4.85 13.80
N GLN A 135 6.42 4.44 15.08
CA GLN A 135 6.41 3.03 15.47
C GLN A 135 5.10 2.35 15.03
N ARG A 136 3.97 3.02 15.21
CA ARG A 136 2.66 2.52 14.76
C ARG A 136 2.63 2.32 13.24
N ILE A 137 3.12 3.28 12.47
CA ILE A 137 3.23 3.17 11.00
C ILE A 137 4.09 1.97 10.63
N PHE A 138 5.31 1.87 11.18
CA PHE A 138 6.20 0.74 10.90
C PHE A 138 5.54 -0.63 11.11
N LEU A 139 4.84 -0.81 12.24
CA LEU A 139 4.16 -2.07 12.54
C LEU A 139 2.96 -2.30 11.62
N TYR A 140 2.15 -1.27 11.37
CA TYR A 140 0.95 -1.37 10.56
C TYR A 140 1.26 -1.69 9.10
N THR A 141 2.26 -1.03 8.51
CA THR A 141 2.62 -1.16 7.09
C THR A 141 2.97 -2.60 6.65
N ARG A 142 3.31 -3.49 7.60
CA ARG A 142 3.52 -4.92 7.32
C ARG A 142 2.26 -5.58 6.76
N ALA A 143 1.10 -5.22 7.30
CA ALA A 143 -0.18 -5.78 6.90
C ALA A 143 -0.55 -5.40 5.45
N ASP A 144 -0.13 -4.24 4.96
CA ASP A 144 -0.41 -3.76 3.60
C ASP A 144 0.11 -4.70 2.51
N THR A 145 1.23 -5.37 2.79
CA THR A 145 1.80 -6.35 1.87
C THR A 145 1.04 -7.67 1.82
N ILE A 146 0.04 -7.86 2.70
CA ILE A 146 -0.70 -9.10 2.91
C ILE A 146 -2.18 -8.96 2.54
N TYR A 147 -2.90 -8.02 3.16
CA TYR A 147 -4.36 -7.93 2.97
C TYR A 147 -4.72 -7.41 1.57
N GLY A 148 -5.96 -7.65 1.14
CA GLY A 148 -6.44 -7.21 -0.17
C GLY A 148 -5.74 -7.90 -1.35
N GLY A 149 -5.11 -9.05 -1.10
CA GLY A 149 -4.26 -9.80 -2.02
C GLY A 149 -2.79 -9.48 -1.76
N SER A 150 -2.03 -10.48 -1.30
CA SER A 150 -0.63 -10.31 -0.95
C SER A 150 0.21 -9.84 -2.14
N ASN A 151 1.39 -9.31 -1.89
CA ASN A 151 2.28 -8.86 -2.96
C ASN A 151 2.66 -9.99 -3.92
N GLU A 152 2.72 -11.24 -3.47
CA GLU A 152 2.95 -12.44 -4.27
C GLU A 152 1.76 -12.69 -5.21
N ILE A 153 0.53 -12.64 -4.68
CA ILE A 153 -0.69 -12.75 -5.50
C ILE A 153 -0.75 -11.62 -6.53
N GLN A 154 -0.39 -10.38 -6.17
CA GLN A 154 -0.35 -9.28 -7.13
C GLN A 154 0.70 -9.50 -8.23
N ARG A 155 1.88 -10.05 -7.91
CA ARG A 155 2.89 -10.40 -8.92
C ARG A 155 2.38 -11.46 -9.88
N ASN A 156 1.66 -12.48 -9.40
CA ASN A 156 1.01 -13.46 -10.26
C ASN A 156 -0.05 -12.82 -11.16
N VAL A 157 -0.92 -11.97 -10.60
CA VAL A 157 -1.93 -11.23 -11.38
C VAL A 157 -1.29 -10.40 -12.48
N ILE A 158 -0.21 -9.67 -12.19
CA ILE A 158 0.53 -8.89 -13.18
C ILE A 158 1.16 -9.81 -14.23
N GLY A 159 1.85 -10.87 -13.80
CA GLY A 159 2.47 -11.83 -14.71
C GLY A 159 1.48 -12.46 -15.67
N GLU A 160 0.41 -13.05 -15.16
CA GLU A 160 -0.57 -13.80 -15.94
C GLU A 160 -1.49 -12.90 -16.76
N ARG A 161 -2.05 -11.85 -16.14
CA ARG A 161 -3.12 -11.05 -16.78
C ARG A 161 -2.61 -9.83 -17.53
N VAL A 162 -1.48 -9.26 -17.13
CA VAL A 162 -0.92 -8.07 -17.78
C VAL A 162 0.18 -8.43 -18.76
N LEU A 163 1.06 -9.37 -18.39
CA LEU A 163 2.22 -9.78 -19.20
C LEU A 163 1.98 -11.04 -20.03
N GLY A 164 0.90 -11.80 -19.77
CA GLY A 164 0.57 -13.02 -20.50
C GLY A 164 1.51 -14.19 -20.21
N LEU A 165 2.15 -14.21 -19.03
CA LEU A 165 3.03 -15.30 -18.61
C LEU A 165 2.21 -16.54 -18.22
N PRO A 166 2.80 -17.75 -18.30
CA PRO A 166 2.16 -18.96 -17.82
C PRO A 166 1.77 -18.86 -16.33
N PRO A 167 0.65 -19.47 -15.92
CA PRO A 167 0.20 -19.44 -14.54
C PRO A 167 1.16 -20.19 -13.61
N GLU A 168 1.18 -19.79 -12.34
CA GLU A 168 1.97 -20.46 -11.33
C GLU A 168 1.61 -21.96 -11.25
N PRO A 169 2.61 -22.87 -11.21
CA PRO A 169 2.36 -24.31 -11.08
C PRO A 169 1.57 -24.59 -9.80
N LYS A 170 0.38 -25.16 -9.93
CA LYS A 170 -0.40 -25.61 -8.78
C LYS A 170 0.23 -26.90 -8.26
N VAL A 171 0.59 -26.91 -6.98
CA VAL A 171 0.97 -28.16 -6.31
C VAL A 171 -0.25 -29.07 -6.35
N VAL A 172 -0.10 -30.20 -7.03
CA VAL A 172 -1.12 -31.26 -7.15
C VAL A 172 -0.99 -32.20 -5.97
#